data_AF-A0A8S3E5X2-F1
#
_entry.id   AF-A0A8S3E5X2-F1
#
_cell.length_a   1.000
_cell.length_b   1.000
_cell.length_c   1.000
_cell.angle_alpha   90.00
_cell.angle_beta   90.00
_cell.angle_gamma   90.00
#
_symmetry.space_group_name_H-M   'P 1'
#
loop_
_entity.id
_entity.type
_entity.pdbx_description
1 polymer ?
#
loop_
_entity_poly.entity_id
_entity_poly.type
_entity_poly.pdbx_seq_one_letter_code
_entity_poly.pdbx_strand_id
1 'polypeptide(L)' 'MKVDDRVFTVMTVTGTYAEYCVANCSYVFSLPSNVSFEAGSALGTPYFTAYRALVI' A
#
# COMPACT_ATOMS: atom_id res chain seq x y z
N MET A 1 -12.09 -1.74 -5.07
CA MET A 1 -11.51 -2.97 -4.51
C MET A 1 -12.58 -4.03 -4.44
N LYS A 2 -12.23 -5.24 -4.85
CA LYS A 2 -13.02 -6.45 -4.73
C LYS A 2 -12.18 -7.53 -4.04
N VAL A 3 -12.83 -8.63 -3.66
CA VAL A 3 -12.13 -9.82 -3.15
C VAL A 3 -11.13 -10.30 -4.20
N ASP A 4 -9.97 -10.78 -3.73
CA ASP A 4 -8.81 -11.24 -4.51
C ASP A 4 -8.03 -10.17 -5.28
N ASP A 5 -8.32 -8.87 -5.11
CA ASP A 5 -7.45 -7.81 -5.63
C ASP A 5 -6.11 -7.80 -4.89
N ARG A 6 -5.00 -7.77 -5.64
CA ARG A 6 -3.67 -7.51 -5.08
C ARG A 6 -3.55 -6.03 -4.75
N VAL A 7 -3.15 -5.71 -3.52
CA VAL A 7 -3.10 -4.33 -3.03
C VAL A 7 -1.85 -4.05 -2.20
N PHE A 8 -1.51 -2.77 -2.05
CA PHE A 8 -0.63 -2.25 -1.01
C PHE A 8 -1.31 -1.09 -0.28
N THR A 9 -0.83 -0.75 0.91
CA THR A 9 -1.45 0.30 1.74
C THR A 9 -0.41 1.28 2.27
N VAL A 10 -0.84 2.51 2.53
CA VAL A 10 -0.02 3.58 3.15
C VAL A 10 -0.38 3.77 4.64
N MET A 11 -1.58 3.32 5.06
CA MET A 11 -2.07 3.47 6.42
C MET A 11 -3.11 2.40 6.76
N THR A 12 -3.07 1.87 7.97
CA THR A 12 -4.02 0.88 8.49
C THR A 12 -4.64 1.33 9.81
N VAL A 13 -5.79 0.76 10.15
CA VAL A 13 -6.50 1.00 11.42
C VAL A 13 -5.94 0.11 12.54
N THR A 14 -5.58 -1.14 12.21
CA THR A 14 -5.18 -2.16 13.20
C THR A 14 -3.68 -2.49 13.20
N GLY A 15 -2.89 -1.90 12.29
CA GLY A 15 -1.46 -2.21 12.12
C GLY A 15 -1.19 -3.33 11.12
N THR A 16 0.02 -3.37 10.57
CA THR A 16 0.45 -4.30 9.50
C THR A 16 1.36 -5.44 9.95
N TYR A 17 1.83 -5.45 11.20
CA TYR A 17 2.60 -6.55 11.78
C TYR A 17 1.67 -7.66 12.29
N ALA A 18 0.87 -8.19 11.38
CA ALA A 18 -0.14 -9.23 11.61
C ALA A 18 -0.46 -9.92 10.27
N GLU A 19 -1.07 -11.10 10.32
CA GLU A 19 -1.53 -11.81 9.11
C GLU A 19 -2.66 -11.08 8.38
N TYR A 20 -3.46 -10.31 9.12
CA TYR A 20 -4.59 -9.52 8.61
C TYR A 20 -4.59 -8.12 9.22
N CYS A 21 -5.09 -7.14 8.45
CA CYS A 21 -5.29 -5.78 8.93
C CYS A 21 -6.56 -5.16 8.35
N VAL A 22 -7.15 -4.23 9.09
CA VAL A 22 -8.22 -3.36 8.59
C VAL A 22 -7.60 -2.08 8.06
N ALA A 23 -7.93 -1.70 6.84
CA ALA A 23 -7.50 -0.45 6.23
C ALA A 23 -8.69 0.30 5.63
N ASN A 24 -8.68 1.63 5.71
CA ASN A 24 -9.66 2.45 5.01
C ASN A 24 -9.37 2.40 3.51
N CYS A 25 -10.42 2.27 2.68
CA CYS A 25 -10.26 2.13 1.25
C CYS A 25 -9.53 3.30 0.57
N SER A 26 -9.56 4.50 1.17
CA SER A 26 -8.83 5.67 0.68
C SER A 26 -7.30 5.55 0.80
N TYR A 27 -6.78 4.62 1.61
CA TYR A 27 -5.35 4.38 1.81
C TYR A 27 -4.88 3.04 1.25
N VAL A 28 -5.68 2.40 0.41
CA VAL A 28 -5.36 1.13 -0.22
C VAL A 28 -5.39 1.29 -1.73
N PHE A 29 -4.32 0.83 -2.38
CA PHE A 29 -4.05 1.04 -3.80
C PHE A 29 -3.78 -0.30 -4.48
N SER A 30 -4.19 -0.43 -5.74
CA SER A 30 -3.96 -1.64 -6.53
C SER A 30 -2.47 -1.89 -6.73
N LEU A 31 -2.04 -3.14 -6.54
CA LEU A 31 -0.67 -3.59 -6.79
C LEU A 31 -0.59 -4.24 -8.18
N PRO A 32 0.22 -3.70 -9.12
CA PRO A 32 0.38 -4.28 -10.45
C PRO A 32 0.84 -5.74 -10.42
N SER A 33 0.39 -6.55 -11.37
CA SER A 33 0.67 -7.99 -11.44
C SER A 33 2.17 -8.32 -11.54
N ASN A 34 2.96 -7.42 -12.13
CA ASN A 34 4.41 -7.56 -12.29
C ASN A 34 5.24 -7.10 -11.08
N VAL A 35 4.60 -6.58 -10.03
CA VAL A 35 5.28 -6.16 -8.79
C VAL A 35 5.02 -7.19 -7.71
N SER A 36 6.08 -7.67 -7.05
CA SER A 36 5.98 -8.61 -5.93
C SER A 36 5.37 -7.95 -4.69
N PHE A 37 4.89 -8.74 -3.72
CA PHE A 37 4.32 -8.19 -2.49
C PHE A 37 5.40 -7.52 -1.62
N GLU A 38 6.61 -8.07 -1.62
CA GLU A 38 7.77 -7.52 -0.93
C GLU A 38 8.11 -6.13 -1.47
N ALA A 39 8.20 -5.98 -2.79
CA ALA A 39 8.43 -4.68 -3.43
C ALA A 39 7.25 -3.73 -3.20
N GLY A 40 6.00 -4.23 -3.30
CA GLY A 40 4.78 -3.47 -3.05
C GLY A 40 4.70 -2.88 -1.64
N SER A 41 5.19 -3.62 -0.63
CA SER A 41 5.20 -3.16 0.76
C SER A 41 6.08 -1.91 0.98
N ALA A 42 7.06 -1.68 0.11
CA ALA A 42 7.96 -0.53 0.16
C ALA A 42 7.45 0.70 -0.61
N LEU A 43 6.31 0.60 -1.31
CA LEU A 43 5.76 1.70 -2.11
C LEU A 43 5.11 2.78 -1.25
N GLY A 44 4.31 2.37 -0.25
CA GLY A 44 3.37 3.27 0.44
C GLY A 44 3.99 4.56 0.98
N THR A 45 4.61 4.51 2.16
CA THR A 45 5.24 5.69 2.76
C THR A 45 6.46 6.21 1.98
N PRO A 46 7.42 5.36 1.56
CA PRO A 46 8.66 5.85 0.94
C PRO A 46 8.44 6.59 -0.38
N TYR A 47 7.69 6.02 -1.32
CA TYR A 47 7.54 6.62 -2.64
C TYR A 47 6.61 7.83 -2.64
N PHE A 48 5.51 7.79 -1.89
CA PHE A 48 4.63 8.97 -1.77
C PHE A 48 5.38 10.14 -1.14
N THR A 49 6.21 9.89 -0.13
CA THR A 49 7.04 10.94 0.48
C THR A 49 8.08 11.48 -0.49
N ALA A 50 8.79 10.61 -1.21
CA ALA A 50 9.77 11.05 -2.22
C ALA A 50 9.12 11.86 -3.35
N TYR A 51 7.97 11.42 -3.86
CA TYR A 51 7.22 12.14 -4.89
C TYR A 51 6.81 13.53 -4.41
N ARG A 52 6.28 13.63 -3.19
CA ARG A 52 5.95 14.93 -2.58
C ARG A 52 7.15 15.85 -2.38
N ALA A 53 8.37 15.32 -2.29
CA ALA A 53 9.57 16.13 -2.11
C ALA A 53 10.20 16.58 -3.43
N LEU A 54 10.02 15.79 -4.50
CA LEU A 54 10.68 16.03 -5.79
C LEU A 54 9.79 16.70 -6.83
N VAL A 55 8.47 16.51 -6.76
CA VAL A 55 7.53 16.88 -7.82
C VAL A 55 6.51 17.93 -7.38
N ILE A 56 6.15 17.94 -6.09
CA ILE A 56 5.24 18.92 -5.48
C ILE A 56 6.06 19.93 -4.69
#